data_AF-A0A1V6JR50-F1
#
_entry.id   AF-A0A1V6JR50-F1
#
_cell.length_a   1.000
_cell.length_b   1.000
_cell.length_c   1.000
_cell.angle_alpha   90.00
_cell.angle_beta   90.00
_cell.angle_gamma   90.00
#
_symmetry.space_group_name_H-M   'P 1'
#
loop_
_entity.id
_entity.type
_entity.pdbx_description
1 polymer ?
#
loop_
_entity_poly.entity_id
_entity_poly.type
_entity_poly.pdbx_seq_one_letter_code
_entity_poly.pdbx_strand_id
1 'polypeptide(L)'
;MVRTFTFMALTSLLVLTFSVQGLAQRPFVDFETTNQKNEVCQGKTLGVVPTLLDEYEGLDTYSWNYNAESFREVKNNIAIVNTALPGEKHLGFTLAINDSVKLDTIFVVNVLPKPDVTIRFESGKLSFTTPQVNLSGYQWFYNGAAIDKERNEKVIKKPIAGSYRVVVTGVNGCSSSSETVTVR
;
A
#
# COMPACT_ATOMS: atom_id res chain seq x y z
N MET A 1 -7.73 -55.76 -12.13
CA MET A 1 -6.54 -54.89 -12.04
C MET A 1 -6.90 -53.52 -12.59
N VAL A 2 -7.44 -52.62 -11.76
CA VAL A 2 -7.58 -51.18 -12.02
C VAL A 2 -7.41 -50.47 -10.67
N ARG A 3 -6.57 -49.44 -10.64
CA ARG A 3 -6.00 -48.79 -9.46
C ARG A 3 -6.99 -47.83 -8.79
N THR A 4 -7.06 -47.87 -7.47
CA THR A 4 -7.67 -46.83 -6.62
C THR A 4 -6.76 -45.60 -6.59
N PHE A 5 -7.28 -44.42 -6.95
CA PHE A 5 -6.60 -43.15 -6.73
C PHE A 5 -7.18 -42.48 -5.49
N THR A 6 -6.35 -42.33 -4.46
CA THR A 6 -6.63 -41.53 -3.28
C THR A 6 -6.39 -40.06 -3.62
N PHE A 7 -7.43 -39.23 -3.61
CA PHE A 7 -7.27 -37.77 -3.57
C PHE A 7 -7.30 -37.32 -2.11
N MET A 8 -6.15 -36.91 -1.61
CA MET A 8 -6.00 -36.28 -0.30
C MET A 8 -6.27 -34.79 -0.49
N ALA A 9 -7.47 -34.33 -0.12
CA ALA A 9 -7.78 -32.90 -0.06
C ALA A 9 -7.24 -32.34 1.26
N LEU A 10 -6.15 -31.57 1.18
CA LEU A 10 -5.64 -30.77 2.29
C LEU A 10 -6.58 -29.58 2.49
N THR A 11 -7.52 -29.67 3.43
CA THR A 11 -8.31 -28.52 3.86
C THR A 11 -7.43 -27.65 4.77
N SER A 12 -6.99 -26.51 4.24
CA SER A 12 -6.37 -25.45 5.03
C SER A 12 -7.39 -24.94 6.05
N LEU A 13 -7.07 -25.08 7.32
CA LEU A 13 -7.89 -24.63 8.44
C LEU A 13 -7.69 -23.12 8.60
N LEU A 14 -8.57 -22.32 7.99
CA LEU A 14 -8.65 -20.89 8.25
C LEU A 14 -9.28 -20.68 9.63
N VAL A 15 -8.44 -20.44 10.64
CA VAL A 15 -8.90 -20.09 11.99
C VAL A 15 -9.33 -18.62 11.97
N LEU A 16 -10.62 -18.39 11.77
CA LEU A 16 -11.25 -17.09 12.03
C LEU A 16 -11.45 -16.94 13.54
N THR A 17 -10.58 -16.19 14.20
CA THR A 17 -10.82 -15.75 15.58
C THR A 17 -11.80 -14.58 15.55
N PHE A 18 -13.07 -14.84 15.87
CA PHE A 18 -14.04 -13.79 16.14
C PHE A 18 -13.87 -13.33 17.59
N SER A 19 -13.39 -12.10 17.79
CA SER A 19 -13.48 -11.44 19.10
C SER A 19 -14.88 -10.85 19.26
N VAL A 20 -15.61 -11.31 20.27
CA VAL A 20 -16.97 -10.85 20.59
C VAL A 20 -16.91 -9.46 21.24
N GLN A 21 -17.21 -8.41 20.47
CA GLN A 21 -17.67 -7.12 21.00
C GLN A 21 -18.68 -6.48 20.03
N GLY A 22 -19.89 -6.20 20.52
CA GLY A 22 -20.97 -5.50 19.80
C GLY A 22 -21.86 -6.43 18.97
N LEU A 23 -23.18 -6.16 18.95
CA LEU A 23 -24.13 -6.81 18.07
C LEU A 23 -23.57 -6.80 16.64
N ALA A 24 -23.21 -7.97 16.09
CA ALA A 24 -22.69 -8.09 14.74
C ALA A 24 -23.81 -7.73 13.76
N GLN A 25 -23.90 -6.45 13.43
CA GLN A 25 -24.71 -5.96 12.34
C GLN A 25 -24.22 -6.68 11.08
N ARG A 26 -25.13 -7.31 10.34
CA ARG A 26 -24.76 -7.95 9.07
C ARG A 26 -24.07 -6.89 8.19
N PRO A 27 -22.94 -7.23 7.53
CA PRO A 27 -22.34 -6.29 6.59
C PRO A 27 -23.38 -5.96 5.51
N PHE A 28 -23.53 -4.68 5.16
CA PHE A 28 -24.46 -4.21 4.14
C PHE A 28 -23.75 -3.77 2.85
N VAL A 29 -22.41 -3.83 2.86
CA VAL A 29 -21.52 -3.38 1.80
C VAL A 29 -20.21 -4.17 1.87
N ASP A 30 -19.73 -4.58 0.71
CA ASP A 30 -18.39 -5.10 0.50
C ASP A 30 -17.50 -4.00 -0.09
N PHE A 31 -16.22 -3.99 0.30
CA PHE A 31 -15.25 -3.03 -0.21
C PHE A 31 -14.13 -3.77 -0.94
N GLU A 32 -13.86 -3.33 -2.17
CA GLU A 32 -12.71 -3.79 -2.94
C GLU A 32 -11.74 -2.66 -3.20
N THR A 33 -10.45 -2.96 -3.06
CA THR A 33 -9.37 -2.04 -3.43
C THR A 33 -8.93 -2.28 -4.86
N THR A 34 -8.64 -1.20 -5.58
CA THR A 34 -8.13 -1.25 -6.97
C THR A 34 -6.86 -2.08 -7.17
N ASN A 35 -6.08 -2.33 -6.12
CA ASN A 35 -4.89 -3.18 -6.14
C ASN A 35 -5.11 -4.56 -5.49
N GLN A 36 -6.35 -4.89 -5.12
CA GLN A 36 -6.76 -6.13 -4.45
C GLN A 36 -6.06 -6.37 -3.10
N LYS A 37 -5.57 -5.30 -2.46
CA LYS A 37 -4.91 -5.34 -1.16
C LYS A 37 -5.33 -4.14 -0.31
N ASN A 38 -5.59 -4.37 0.97
CA ASN A 38 -5.93 -3.28 1.91
C ASN A 38 -4.69 -2.50 2.39
N GLU A 39 -3.66 -2.43 1.55
CA GLU A 39 -2.41 -1.72 1.80
C GLU A 39 -1.88 -1.07 0.52
N VAL A 40 -1.19 0.06 0.67
CA VAL A 40 -0.59 0.78 -0.45
C VAL A 40 0.63 1.57 0.00
N CYS A 41 1.64 1.71 -0.86
CA CYS A 41 2.79 2.56 -0.56
C CYS A 41 2.44 4.05 -0.57
N GLN A 42 3.03 4.80 0.35
CA GLN A 42 2.93 6.26 0.42
C GLN A 42 3.12 6.91 -0.96
N GLY A 43 2.20 7.82 -1.32
CA GLY A 43 2.19 8.57 -2.57
C GLY A 43 1.67 7.79 -3.79
N LYS A 44 1.33 6.51 -3.67
CA LYS A 44 0.66 5.75 -4.74
C LYS A 44 -0.84 5.94 -4.68
N THR A 45 -1.50 5.86 -5.83
CA THR A 45 -2.96 5.93 -5.93
C THR A 45 -3.59 4.63 -5.45
N LEU A 46 -4.63 4.74 -4.62
CA LEU A 46 -5.49 3.63 -4.25
C LEU A 46 -6.95 4.08 -4.33
N GLY A 47 -7.75 3.41 -5.16
CA GLY A 47 -9.20 3.52 -5.13
C GLY A 47 -9.84 2.41 -4.30
N VAL A 48 -10.95 2.75 -3.64
CA VAL A 48 -11.86 1.82 -2.94
C VAL A 48 -13.23 1.88 -3.60
N VAL A 49 -13.74 0.72 -3.98
CA VAL A 49 -15.03 0.52 -4.63
C VAL A 49 -15.98 -0.15 -3.63
N PRO A 50 -17.13 0.47 -3.31
CA PRO A 50 -18.15 -0.16 -2.50
C PRO A 50 -19.14 -0.92 -3.39
N THR A 51 -19.50 -2.14 -2.99
CA THR A 51 -20.56 -2.94 -3.60
C THR A 51 -21.59 -3.25 -2.54
N LEU A 52 -22.81 -2.73 -2.69
CA LEU A 52 -23.90 -3.07 -1.77
C LEU A 52 -24.30 -4.52 -1.95
N LEU A 53 -24.72 -5.20 -0.88
CA LEU A 53 -25.28 -6.54 -1.02
C LEU A 53 -26.65 -6.48 -1.70
N ASP A 54 -27.03 -7.54 -2.42
CA ASP A 54 -28.27 -7.64 -3.21
C ASP A 54 -29.54 -7.21 -2.44
N GLU A 55 -29.61 -7.49 -1.13
CA GLU A 55 -30.76 -7.11 -0.29
C GLU A 55 -30.88 -5.58 -0.05
N TYR A 56 -29.81 -4.84 -0.36
CA TYR A 56 -29.71 -3.39 -0.27
C TYR A 56 -29.53 -2.71 -1.64
N GLU A 57 -29.52 -3.47 -2.74
CA GLU A 57 -29.43 -2.91 -4.09
C GLU A 57 -30.69 -2.10 -4.43
N GLY A 58 -30.50 -0.93 -5.06
CA GLY A 58 -31.61 -0.05 -5.47
C GLY A 58 -32.28 0.73 -4.34
N LEU A 59 -31.77 0.67 -3.11
CA LEU A 59 -32.15 1.56 -2.02
C LEU A 59 -31.43 2.93 -2.15
N ASP A 60 -32.01 3.97 -1.54
CA ASP A 60 -31.56 5.36 -1.66
C ASP A 60 -30.09 5.60 -1.27
N THR A 61 -29.61 6.79 -1.66
CA THR A 61 -28.22 7.27 -1.73
C THR A 61 -27.27 6.73 -0.65
N TYR A 62 -26.10 6.23 -1.07
CA TYR A 62 -24.95 6.06 -0.18
C TYR A 62 -23.98 7.24 -0.29
N SER A 63 -23.19 7.45 0.76
CA SER A 63 -22.19 8.50 0.81
C SER A 63 -20.94 8.05 1.54
N TRP A 64 -19.81 8.62 1.14
CA TRP A 64 -18.57 8.54 1.89
C TRP A 64 -18.58 9.62 2.99
N ASN A 65 -18.28 9.23 4.23
CA ASN A 65 -18.28 10.13 5.39
C ASN A 65 -16.86 10.51 5.76
N TYR A 66 -16.69 11.77 6.17
CA TYR A 66 -15.42 12.47 6.05
C TYR A 66 -14.67 12.66 7.36
N ASN A 67 -13.34 12.47 7.28
CA ASN A 67 -12.32 13.31 7.91
C ASN A 67 -11.31 13.71 6.80
N ALA A 68 -10.77 14.94 6.84
CA ALA A 68 -9.89 15.54 5.82
C ALA A 68 -8.69 14.69 5.38
N GLU A 69 -8.22 13.82 6.27
CA GLU A 69 -7.01 13.05 6.07
C GLU A 69 -7.24 11.72 5.33
N SER A 70 -8.49 11.25 5.22
CA SER A 70 -8.78 9.90 4.73
C SER A 70 -8.90 9.81 3.20
N PHE A 71 -9.43 10.85 2.55
CA PHE A 71 -9.70 10.85 1.10
C PHE A 71 -9.00 12.00 0.39
N ARG A 72 -8.59 11.76 -0.86
CA ARG A 72 -8.16 12.79 -1.80
C ARG A 72 -9.35 13.34 -2.58
N GLU A 73 -10.18 12.44 -3.10
CA GLU A 73 -11.36 12.75 -3.92
C GLU A 73 -12.31 11.54 -3.97
N VAL A 74 -13.55 11.77 -4.40
CA VAL A 74 -14.50 10.72 -4.77
C VAL A 74 -14.91 10.96 -6.23
N LYS A 75 -14.74 9.95 -7.09
CA LYS A 75 -15.08 10.04 -8.51
C LYS A 75 -15.86 8.81 -8.95
N ASN A 76 -17.02 9.02 -9.57
CA ASN A 76 -17.90 7.93 -9.98
C ASN A 76 -18.13 6.92 -8.84
N ASN A 77 -18.34 7.43 -7.62
CA ASN A 77 -18.51 6.65 -6.38
C ASN A 77 -17.30 5.83 -5.91
N ILE A 78 -16.16 5.92 -6.58
CA ILE A 78 -14.89 5.37 -6.13
C ILE A 78 -14.22 6.38 -5.19
N ALA A 79 -13.88 5.94 -3.99
CA ALA A 79 -13.09 6.74 -3.05
C ALA A 79 -11.61 6.62 -3.35
N ILE A 80 -10.93 7.73 -3.61
CA ILE A 80 -9.48 7.79 -3.77
C ILE A 80 -8.85 8.12 -2.42
N VAL A 81 -8.04 7.20 -1.89
CA VAL A 81 -7.42 7.34 -0.56
C VAL A 81 -6.32 8.40 -0.58
N ASN A 82 -6.24 9.23 0.46
CA ASN A 82 -5.10 10.11 0.65
C ASN A 82 -3.90 9.33 1.20
N THR A 83 -2.94 9.04 0.33
CA THR A 83 -1.72 8.28 0.64
C THR A 83 -0.50 9.17 0.87
N ALA A 84 -0.68 10.49 1.07
CA ALA A 84 0.44 11.43 1.20
C ALA A 84 1.34 11.13 2.41
N LEU A 85 0.74 10.66 3.51
CA LEU A 85 1.43 10.29 4.74
C LEU A 85 1.12 8.82 5.09
N PRO A 86 2.09 8.09 5.66
CA PRO A 86 1.90 6.71 6.10
C PRO A 86 0.94 6.61 7.28
N GLY A 87 0.53 5.37 7.58
CA GLY A 87 -0.38 5.03 8.68
C GLY A 87 -1.73 4.55 8.20
N GLU A 88 -2.57 4.17 9.17
CA GLU A 88 -3.93 3.71 8.92
C GLU A 88 -4.82 4.86 8.45
N LYS A 89 -5.64 4.58 7.42
CA LYS A 89 -6.65 5.49 6.89
C LYS A 89 -8.01 4.87 7.11
N HIS A 90 -8.89 5.63 7.74
CA HIS A 90 -10.22 5.19 8.13
C HIS A 90 -11.24 5.87 7.20
N LEU A 91 -11.91 5.07 6.39
CA LEU A 91 -12.83 5.51 5.36
C LEU A 91 -14.26 5.24 5.87
N GLY A 92 -14.97 6.28 6.30
CA GLY A 92 -16.36 6.15 6.71
C GLY A 92 -17.29 5.99 5.52
N PHE A 93 -18.29 5.12 5.63
CA PHE A 93 -19.30 4.89 4.60
C PHE A 93 -20.68 4.80 5.25
N THR A 94 -21.64 5.61 4.77
CA THR A 94 -23.06 5.54 5.16
C THR A 94 -23.90 5.06 4.00
N LEU A 95 -24.77 4.10 4.27
CA LEU A 95 -25.96 3.83 3.46
C LEU A 95 -27.18 4.46 4.14
N ALA A 96 -27.92 5.31 3.42
CA ALA A 96 -29.19 5.86 3.90
C ALA A 96 -30.35 5.09 3.28
N ILE A 97 -31.22 4.52 4.10
CA ILE A 97 -32.41 3.77 3.67
C ILE A 97 -33.63 4.60 4.04
N ASN A 98 -34.27 5.21 3.04
CA ASN A 98 -35.28 6.26 3.22
C ASN A 98 -34.75 7.42 4.11
N ASP A 99 -35.63 8.27 4.63
CA ASP A 99 -35.25 9.41 5.49
C ASP A 99 -34.88 9.02 6.94
N SER A 100 -35.06 7.76 7.33
CA SER A 100 -35.10 7.36 8.76
C SER A 100 -34.02 6.38 9.20
N VAL A 101 -33.38 5.65 8.28
CA VAL A 101 -32.40 4.62 8.65
C VAL A 101 -31.06 4.94 8.02
N LYS A 102 -30.00 4.88 8.84
CA LYS A 102 -28.61 5.02 8.40
C LYS A 102 -27.82 3.83 8.90
N LEU A 103 -27.09 3.20 7.99
CA LEU A 103 -26.13 2.15 8.31
C LEU A 103 -24.73 2.70 8.06
N ASP A 104 -23.88 2.63 9.07
CA ASP A 104 -22.53 3.17 9.03
C ASP A 104 -21.50 2.05 9.16
N THR A 105 -20.42 2.17 8.39
CA THR A 105 -19.26 1.29 8.53
C THR A 105 -17.97 2.06 8.26
N ILE A 106 -16.85 1.49 8.68
CA ILE A 106 -15.52 2.03 8.43
C ILE A 106 -14.71 0.97 7.69
N PHE A 107 -14.18 1.35 6.53
CA PHE A 107 -13.17 0.58 5.83
C PHE A 107 -11.78 1.11 6.20
N VAL A 108 -10.80 0.22 6.41
CA VAL A 108 -9.44 0.61 6.83
C VAL A 108 -8.44 0.20 5.75
N VAL A 109 -7.58 1.16 5.38
CA VAL A 109 -6.44 0.95 4.49
C VAL A 109 -5.15 1.29 5.22
N ASN A 110 -4.12 0.46 5.07
CA ASN A 110 -2.80 0.78 5.59
C ASN A 110 -1.91 1.47 4.54
N VAL A 111 -1.45 2.69 4.82
CA VAL A 111 -0.47 3.38 3.96
C VAL A 111 0.94 3.09 4.48
N LEU A 112 1.67 2.28 3.72
CA LEU A 112 3.02 1.83 4.06
C LEU A 112 4.04 2.93 3.79
N PRO A 113 4.94 3.26 4.74
CA PRO A 113 5.97 4.28 4.53
C PRO A 113 6.96 3.82 3.46
N LYS A 114 7.37 4.76 2.60
CA LYS A 114 8.54 4.55 1.74
C LYS A 114 9.83 4.83 2.51
N PRO A 115 10.96 4.19 2.15
CA PRO A 115 12.25 4.54 2.74
C PRO A 115 12.60 6.01 2.48
N ASP A 116 13.07 6.72 3.50
CA ASP A 116 13.76 7.99 3.31
C ASP A 116 15.23 7.71 2.97
N VAL A 117 15.77 8.32 1.91
CA VAL A 117 17.11 8.02 1.41
C VAL A 117 17.85 9.27 0.99
N THR A 118 19.05 9.43 1.54
CA THR A 118 19.97 10.53 1.23
C THR A 118 21.29 9.96 0.71
N ILE A 119 21.83 10.54 -0.36
CA ILE A 119 23.18 10.24 -0.87
C ILE A 119 24.16 11.31 -0.39
N ARG A 120 25.39 10.89 -0.11
CA ARG A 120 26.53 11.78 0.17
C ARG A 120 27.72 11.41 -0.70
N PHE A 121 28.43 12.41 -1.20
CA PHE A 121 29.72 12.24 -1.87
C PHE A 121 30.82 12.86 -1.01
N GLU A 122 31.60 12.02 -0.33
CA GLU A 122 32.59 12.46 0.65
C GLU A 122 33.84 11.59 0.53
N SER A 123 35.03 12.20 0.61
CA SER A 123 36.32 11.50 0.57
C SER A 123 36.47 10.51 -0.61
N GLY A 124 35.96 10.87 -1.79
CA GLY A 124 36.04 10.02 -2.99
C GLY A 124 35.14 8.78 -2.97
N LYS A 125 34.08 8.78 -2.14
CA LYS A 125 33.10 7.70 -2.05
C LYS A 125 31.68 8.26 -2.11
N LEU A 126 30.80 7.58 -2.84
CA LEU A 126 29.36 7.78 -2.72
C LEU A 126 28.82 6.80 -1.70
N SER A 127 27.99 7.25 -0.78
CA SER A 127 27.25 6.39 0.14
C SER A 127 25.82 6.86 0.25
N PHE A 128 24.91 5.96 0.64
CA PHE A 128 23.55 6.36 1.01
C PHE A 128 23.25 6.01 2.47
N THR A 129 22.41 6.83 3.08
CA THR A 129 21.88 6.63 4.43
C THR A 129 20.36 6.61 4.40
N THR A 130 19.76 5.78 5.25
CA THR A 130 18.32 5.72 5.49
C THR A 130 18.07 5.48 6.97
N PRO A 131 17.06 6.11 7.59
CA PRO A 131 16.67 5.80 8.96
C PRO A 131 16.02 4.41 9.08
N GLN A 132 15.59 3.80 7.97
CA GLN A 132 14.96 2.49 7.98
C GLN A 132 15.98 1.38 8.24
N VAL A 133 15.77 0.62 9.32
CA VAL A 133 16.71 -0.41 9.79
C VAL A 133 16.75 -1.63 8.86
N ASN A 134 15.61 -1.95 8.22
CA ASN A 134 15.45 -3.14 7.39
C ASN A 134 15.09 -2.76 5.94
N LEU A 135 16.00 -3.10 5.02
CA LEU A 135 15.83 -2.96 3.57
C LEU A 135 15.76 -4.35 2.93
N SER A 136 14.95 -4.49 1.88
CA SER A 136 14.90 -5.70 1.05
C SER A 136 15.87 -5.63 -0.13
N GLY A 137 16.27 -4.44 -0.56
CA GLY A 137 17.23 -4.27 -1.64
C GLY A 137 17.49 -2.80 -2.00
N TYR A 138 18.44 -2.59 -2.89
CA TYR A 138 18.77 -1.27 -3.43
C TYR A 138 19.43 -1.40 -4.81
N GLN A 139 19.37 -0.33 -5.60
CA GLN A 139 19.92 -0.30 -6.95
C GLN A 139 20.49 1.09 -7.22
N TRP A 140 21.80 1.14 -7.47
CA TRP A 140 22.46 2.35 -7.93
C TRP A 140 22.25 2.56 -9.43
N PHE A 141 22.22 3.83 -9.83
CA PHE A 141 22.13 4.27 -11.21
C PHE A 141 23.24 5.27 -11.51
N TYR A 142 23.90 5.12 -12.64
CA TYR A 142 24.88 6.03 -13.22
C TYR A 142 24.36 6.58 -14.54
N ASN A 143 24.22 7.90 -14.66
CA ASN A 143 23.70 8.57 -15.86
C ASN A 143 22.37 7.96 -16.37
N GLY A 144 21.51 7.56 -15.43
CA GLY A 144 20.21 6.94 -15.70
C GLY A 144 20.23 5.43 -15.94
N ALA A 145 21.40 4.82 -16.16
CA ALA A 145 21.54 3.37 -16.33
C ALA A 145 21.78 2.66 -14.99
N ALA A 146 21.15 1.51 -14.78
CA ALA A 146 21.36 0.70 -13.57
C ALA A 146 22.79 0.14 -13.53
N ILE A 147 23.41 0.17 -12.36
CA ILE A 147 24.73 -0.42 -12.13
C ILE A 147 24.53 -1.85 -11.60
N ASP A 148 24.61 -2.84 -12.47
CA ASP A 148 24.27 -4.23 -12.10
C ASP A 148 25.19 -4.83 -11.03
N LYS A 149 26.48 -4.43 -11.01
CA LYS A 149 27.47 -4.92 -10.05
C LYS A 149 27.25 -4.40 -8.62
N GLU A 150 26.44 -3.36 -8.44
CA GLU A 150 26.29 -2.65 -7.16
C GLU A 150 24.90 -2.81 -6.53
N ARG A 151 24.14 -3.85 -6.95
CA ARG A 151 22.81 -4.16 -6.38
C ARG A 151 22.78 -4.37 -4.86
N ASN A 152 23.94 -4.60 -4.25
CA ASN A 152 24.09 -4.83 -2.81
C ASN A 152 25.28 -4.08 -2.19
N GLU A 153 25.77 -3.00 -2.80
CA GLU A 153 26.74 -2.11 -2.16
C GLU A 153 26.12 -0.79 -1.66
N LYS A 154 26.19 -0.51 -0.36
CA LYS A 154 25.76 0.80 0.19
C LYS A 154 26.71 1.94 -0.19
N VAL A 155 27.90 1.61 -0.70
CA VAL A 155 28.99 2.55 -0.94
C VAL A 155 29.64 2.24 -2.28
N ILE A 156 29.69 3.23 -3.17
CA ILE A 156 30.49 3.18 -4.40
C ILE A 156 31.86 3.78 -4.10
N LYS A 157 32.92 3.00 -4.31
CA LYS A 157 34.31 3.45 -4.12
C LYS A 157 34.85 4.00 -5.44
N LYS A 158 35.47 5.18 -5.40
CA LYS A 158 36.08 5.83 -6.57
C LYS A 158 35.08 5.98 -7.73
N PRO A 159 33.93 6.63 -7.51
CA PRO A 159 32.98 6.89 -8.58
C PRO A 159 33.66 7.74 -9.67
N ILE A 160 33.33 7.46 -10.92
CA ILE A 160 33.77 8.27 -12.06
C ILE A 160 32.87 9.51 -12.17
N ALA A 161 33.30 10.52 -12.92
CA ALA A 161 32.49 11.72 -13.13
C ALA A 161 31.14 11.36 -13.79
N GLY A 162 30.08 11.99 -13.29
CA GLY A 162 28.71 11.78 -13.77
C GLY A 162 27.65 11.89 -12.68
N SER A 163 26.42 11.55 -13.04
CA SER A 163 25.25 11.65 -12.17
C SER A 163 24.92 10.30 -11.55
N TYR A 164 24.69 10.30 -10.23
CA TYR A 164 24.36 9.11 -9.46
C TYR A 164 23.08 9.31 -8.66
N ARG A 165 22.26 8.26 -8.62
CA ARG A 165 21.12 8.13 -7.70
C ARG A 165 20.97 6.68 -7.26
N VAL A 166 20.25 6.47 -6.16
CA VAL A 166 19.96 5.14 -5.65
C VAL A 166 18.45 4.98 -5.47
N VAL A 167 17.93 3.82 -5.85
CA VAL A 167 16.58 3.40 -5.47
C VAL A 167 16.73 2.40 -4.34
N VAL A 168 16.02 2.63 -3.25
CA VAL A 168 16.03 1.78 -2.06
C VAL A 168 14.65 1.18 -1.85
N THR A 169 14.59 -0.12 -1.59
CA THR A 169 13.35 -0.86 -1.33
C THR A 169 13.34 -1.33 0.14
N GLY A 170 12.27 -0.97 0.85
CA GLY A 170 12.02 -1.43 2.21
C GLY A 170 11.53 -2.88 2.25
N VAL A 171 11.58 -3.51 3.42
CA VAL A 171 11.02 -4.87 3.62
C VAL A 171 9.51 -4.96 3.42
N ASN A 172 8.81 -3.83 3.54
CA ASN A 172 7.39 -3.70 3.21
C ASN A 172 7.12 -3.61 1.69
N GLY A 173 8.16 -3.72 0.85
CA GLY A 173 8.05 -3.65 -0.61
C GLY A 173 7.98 -2.23 -1.18
N CYS A 174 7.85 -1.19 -0.35
CA CYS A 174 7.82 0.19 -0.82
C CYS A 174 9.22 0.68 -1.20
N SER A 175 9.30 1.43 -2.29
CA SER A 175 10.57 1.94 -2.83
C SER A 175 10.59 3.47 -2.88
N SER A 176 11.78 4.04 -2.73
CA SER A 176 12.04 5.46 -2.87
C SER A 176 13.32 5.69 -3.66
N SER A 177 13.34 6.73 -4.49
CA SER A 177 14.56 7.21 -5.16
C SER A 177 15.15 8.34 -4.34
N SER A 178 16.46 8.34 -4.20
CA SER A 178 17.18 9.50 -3.69
C SER A 178 17.15 10.65 -4.69
N GLU A 179 17.56 11.82 -4.20
CA GLU A 179 18.06 12.91 -5.04
C GLU A 179 19.27 12.46 -5.88
N THR A 180 19.54 13.19 -6.95
CA THR A 180 20.68 12.95 -7.84
C THR A 180 21.89 13.74 -7.36
N VAL A 181 23.02 13.07 -7.18
CA VAL A 181 24.31 13.67 -6.85
C VAL A 181 25.23 13.63 -8.07
N THR A 182 25.85 14.76 -8.40
CA THR A 182 26.84 14.84 -9.48
C THR A 182 28.25 14.75 -8.93
N VAL A 183 29.02 13.77 -9.40
CA VAL A 183 30.46 13.63 -9.17
C VAL A 183 31.18 14.37 -10.29
N ARG A 184 32.14 15.23 -9.93
CA ARG A 184 32.98 16.01 -10.84
C ARG A 184 34.45 15.69 -10.63
#